data_AF-A0A3D4F0T5-F1
#
_entry.id   AF-A0A3D4F0T5-F1
#
_cell.length_a   1.000
_cell.length_b   1.000
_cell.length_c   1.000
_cell.angle_alpha   90.00
_cell.angle_beta   90.00
_cell.angle_gamma   90.00
#
_symmetry.space_group_name_H-M   'P 1'
#
loop_
_entity.id
_entity.type
_entity.pdbx_description
1 polymer ?
#
loop_
_entity_poly.entity_id
_entity_poly.type
_entity_poly.pdbx_seq_one_letter_code
_entity_poly.pdbx_strand_id
1 'polypeptide(L)'
;EVKEADIADNRPPLLVSQSYFQLNDRFRMEDGQKVDKFITKEFIRGVVYGAQIVVTNPTSASQRLDILSQIPKGSIPVRGLRNTATQRVQLEPYSTHRLEVVFYFPASGFFPIYPVHLSKSGAVIASGDGLTFNVVDKPTSIDQTSWAWISQWGEEGSVLRYLETRNLHAIDLMKMAWRCREDGNFFSKALAILNLRGFYHPVIQGYSVMHNHKEGIAQLLLMQERFLDQCGVALSCDLITVDPINRHRYEHLEYKPLINNRAHALGGENRILNPVVRNQYSQFLRILSQQKKLDDIDHLATAYYLFLQDRVSKALAHLKEVDPANLKTRMQYDYFQAYGAFYEADLPKARRISAKYEEYPVDIWRDRFAGLTAQIKELQGAQPDVIKEGNREQEQELLAALESSLNLEVEGVKATLDFQNVSEVTVNYYEMDLEFLFSTNPFVSSGTSRFAIIQPNKAIPMRLQGKKGAKVFQLPAEYRASNVIVEVIGGGKRASTAVYANELKTTLSDSMGLLTVRHEKTGKPLPKVYVKVYADTTNGVKFFKDGYTDLRGKFDYASVSSTGIGKVRKFSVLVMSEEQGATVIEASVPQQ
;
A
#
# COMPACT_ATOMS: atom_id res chain seq x y z
N GLU A 1 14.78 -57.39 -59.80
CA GLU A 1 16.02 -56.74 -60.25
C GLU A 1 15.68 -55.30 -60.61
N VAL A 2 16.20 -54.32 -59.88
CA VAL A 2 15.96 -52.89 -60.17
C VAL A 2 17.09 -52.46 -61.09
N LYS A 3 16.77 -52.05 -62.33
CA LYS A 3 17.74 -51.52 -63.29
C LYS A 3 18.11 -50.09 -62.93
N GLU A 4 19.37 -49.74 -63.13
CA GLU A 4 19.87 -48.38 -62.94
C GLU A 4 19.19 -47.43 -63.94
N ALA A 5 18.79 -46.24 -63.50
CA ALA A 5 18.12 -45.26 -64.35
C ALA A 5 19.15 -44.41 -65.08
N ASP A 6 18.88 -44.10 -66.36
CA ASP A 6 19.78 -43.29 -67.18
C ASP A 6 19.95 -41.87 -66.60
N ILE A 7 21.16 -41.34 -66.72
CA ILE A 7 21.49 -39.97 -66.31
C ILE A 7 20.96 -38.99 -67.35
N ALA A 8 20.25 -37.94 -66.93
CA ALA A 8 19.70 -36.96 -67.84
C ALA A 8 20.78 -36.10 -68.54
N ASP A 9 20.60 -35.85 -69.84
CA ASP A 9 21.47 -35.00 -70.66
C ASP A 9 21.44 -33.52 -70.23
N ASN A 10 20.28 -33.03 -69.80
CA ASN A 10 20.09 -31.66 -69.31
C ASN A 10 19.67 -31.66 -67.84
N ARG A 11 20.51 -31.11 -66.96
CA ARG A 11 20.33 -31.15 -65.50
C ARG A 11 20.09 -29.74 -64.98
N PRO A 12 18.93 -29.46 -64.35
CA PRO A 12 18.77 -28.19 -63.65
C PRO A 12 19.81 -28.12 -62.51
N PRO A 13 20.35 -26.94 -62.19
CA PRO A 13 21.43 -26.78 -61.22
C PRO A 13 20.91 -26.91 -59.78
N LEU A 14 20.42 -28.09 -59.41
CA LEU A 14 19.96 -28.42 -58.06
C LEU A 14 21.16 -28.83 -57.21
N LEU A 15 21.12 -28.44 -55.93
CA LEU A 15 22.13 -28.86 -54.95
C LEU A 15 21.54 -29.96 -54.09
N VAL A 16 22.31 -31.02 -53.88
CA VAL A 16 21.97 -32.11 -52.97
C VAL A 16 23.13 -32.36 -52.04
N SER A 17 22.84 -32.46 -50.74
CA SER A 17 23.81 -32.86 -49.73
C SER A 17 23.26 -33.96 -48.85
N GLN A 18 24.16 -34.84 -48.41
CA GLN A 18 23.84 -35.96 -47.52
C GLN A 18 24.89 -36.03 -46.41
N SER A 19 24.46 -35.76 -45.18
CA SER A 19 25.34 -35.68 -44.00
C SER A 19 24.85 -36.62 -42.90
N TYR A 20 25.76 -37.18 -42.10
CA TYR A 20 25.43 -38.20 -41.10
C TYR A 20 25.69 -37.72 -39.68
N PHE A 21 24.83 -38.05 -38.73
CA PHE A 21 24.95 -37.64 -37.33
C PHE A 21 24.55 -38.79 -36.39
N GLN A 22 25.05 -38.76 -35.16
CA GLN A 22 24.63 -39.69 -34.12
C GLN A 22 23.36 -39.15 -33.43
N LEU A 23 22.32 -39.97 -33.31
CA LEU A 23 20.99 -39.49 -32.92
C LEU A 23 20.94 -38.91 -31.50
N ASN A 24 21.69 -39.50 -30.56
CA ASN A 24 21.77 -39.04 -29.17
C ASN A 24 22.89 -38.02 -28.91
N ASP A 25 23.66 -37.62 -29.94
CA ASP A 25 24.75 -36.64 -29.86
C ASP A 25 24.81 -35.79 -31.14
N ARG A 26 23.65 -35.25 -31.54
CA ARG A 26 23.49 -34.60 -32.84
C ARG A 26 24.13 -33.22 -32.93
N PHE A 27 24.29 -32.52 -31.83
CA PHE A 27 24.64 -31.09 -31.85
C PHE A 27 25.89 -30.80 -31.06
N ARG A 28 26.66 -29.81 -31.52
CA ARG A 28 27.74 -29.19 -30.75
C ARG A 28 27.49 -27.68 -30.63
N MET A 29 28.11 -27.07 -29.63
CA MET A 29 28.12 -25.62 -29.48
C MET A 29 29.40 -25.05 -30.09
N GLU A 30 29.26 -24.10 -31.00
CA GLU A 30 30.35 -23.39 -31.66
C GLU A 30 29.99 -21.90 -31.66
N ASP A 31 30.83 -21.06 -31.03
CA ASP A 31 30.60 -19.62 -30.85
C ASP A 31 29.20 -19.22 -30.32
N GLY A 32 28.69 -20.00 -29.36
CA GLY A 32 27.37 -19.78 -28.76
C GLY A 32 26.19 -20.22 -29.63
N GLN A 33 26.44 -20.79 -30.81
CA GLN A 33 25.42 -21.32 -31.70
C GLN A 33 25.39 -22.85 -31.67
N LYS A 34 24.19 -23.40 -31.75
CA LYS A 34 23.94 -24.84 -31.82
C LYS A 34 24.07 -25.29 -33.28
N VAL A 35 25.09 -26.07 -33.59
CA VAL A 35 25.36 -26.57 -34.94
C VAL A 35 25.30 -28.10 -34.99
N ASP A 36 24.93 -28.67 -36.14
CA ASP A 36 24.91 -30.13 -36.34
C ASP A 36 26.35 -30.69 -36.25
N LYS A 37 26.52 -31.76 -35.46
CA LYS A 37 27.75 -32.52 -35.29
C LYS A 37 27.73 -33.69 -36.27
N PHE A 38 28.21 -33.44 -37.49
CA PHE A 38 28.29 -34.49 -38.50
C PHE A 38 29.51 -35.41 -38.29
N ILE A 39 29.32 -36.69 -38.62
CA ILE A 39 30.29 -37.77 -38.44
C ILE A 39 30.74 -38.24 -39.83
N THR A 40 32.04 -38.25 -40.04
CA THR A 40 32.67 -38.65 -41.32
C THR A 40 33.68 -39.79 -41.19
N LYS A 41 34.04 -40.18 -39.95
CA LYS A 41 35.09 -41.16 -39.68
C LYS A 41 34.50 -42.53 -39.30
N GLU A 42 34.34 -42.77 -38.01
CA GLU A 42 33.94 -44.07 -37.47
C GLU A 42 32.50 -44.06 -36.94
N PHE A 43 31.87 -45.21 -37.07
CA PHE A 43 30.53 -45.51 -36.57
C PHE A 43 30.61 -46.68 -35.59
N ILE A 44 29.67 -46.77 -34.66
CA ILE A 44 29.68 -47.76 -33.58
C ILE A 44 28.49 -48.68 -33.75
N ARG A 45 28.75 -49.98 -33.69
CA ARG A 45 27.70 -51.02 -33.71
C ARG A 45 26.66 -50.76 -32.61
N GLY A 46 25.38 -50.90 -32.94
CA GLY A 46 24.27 -50.75 -31.99
C GLY A 46 23.91 -49.30 -31.64
N VAL A 47 24.69 -48.32 -32.09
CA VAL A 47 24.36 -46.90 -31.94
C VAL A 47 23.46 -46.45 -33.09
N VAL A 48 22.46 -45.62 -32.77
CA VAL A 48 21.51 -45.09 -33.74
C VAL A 48 22.08 -43.82 -34.39
N TYR A 49 22.11 -43.82 -35.72
CA TYR A 49 22.56 -42.73 -36.57
C TYR A 49 21.41 -42.20 -37.43
N GLY A 50 21.55 -40.96 -37.89
CA GLY A 50 20.68 -40.36 -38.89
C GLY A 50 21.47 -39.87 -40.10
N ALA A 51 20.86 -39.93 -41.28
CA ALA A 51 21.31 -39.21 -42.46
C ALA A 51 20.35 -38.05 -42.74
N GLN A 52 20.88 -36.84 -42.76
CA GLN A 52 20.19 -35.64 -43.20
C GLN A 52 20.44 -35.46 -44.69
N ILE A 53 19.36 -35.43 -45.47
CA ILE A 53 19.37 -35.17 -46.89
C ILE A 53 18.75 -33.79 -47.10
N VAL A 54 19.49 -32.91 -47.76
CA VAL A 54 19.07 -31.55 -48.08
C VAL A 54 19.11 -31.36 -49.59
N VAL A 55 17.98 -30.92 -50.15
CA VAL A 55 17.84 -30.61 -51.57
C VAL A 55 17.45 -29.16 -51.73
N THR A 56 18.25 -28.39 -52.46
CA THR A 56 18.02 -26.96 -52.69
C THR A 56 17.78 -26.70 -54.17
N ASN A 57 16.73 -25.94 -54.45
CA ASN A 57 16.43 -25.38 -55.76
C ASN A 57 16.85 -23.91 -55.81
N PRO A 58 18.04 -23.57 -56.35
CA PRO A 58 18.48 -22.18 -56.49
C PRO A 58 17.90 -21.49 -57.74
N THR A 59 17.02 -22.15 -58.50
CA THR A 59 16.45 -21.61 -59.74
C THR A 59 15.13 -20.88 -59.51
N SER A 60 14.73 -20.05 -60.47
CA SER A 60 13.44 -19.35 -60.49
C SER A 60 12.25 -20.24 -60.89
N ALA A 61 12.47 -21.51 -61.24
CA ALA A 61 11.44 -22.42 -61.73
C ALA A 61 11.14 -23.53 -60.69
N SER A 62 9.86 -23.83 -60.50
CA SER A 62 9.42 -24.96 -59.66
C SER A 62 9.84 -26.30 -60.28
N GLN A 63 10.34 -27.22 -59.44
CA GLN A 63 10.85 -28.53 -59.87
C GLN A 63 10.06 -29.65 -59.19
N ARG A 64 9.41 -30.50 -59.99
CA ARG A 64 8.81 -31.76 -59.51
C ARG A 64 9.82 -32.89 -59.64
N LEU A 65 10.19 -33.47 -58.52
CA LEU A 65 11.30 -34.43 -58.41
C LEU A 65 10.89 -35.63 -57.56
N ASP A 66 11.52 -36.77 -57.82
CA ASP A 66 11.47 -37.95 -56.95
C ASP A 66 12.84 -38.09 -56.26
N ILE A 67 12.85 -38.01 -54.93
CA ILE A 67 14.04 -38.16 -54.08
C ILE A 67 14.13 -39.60 -53.60
N LEU A 68 15.08 -40.36 -54.13
CA LEU A 68 15.39 -41.72 -53.69
C LEU A 68 16.44 -41.67 -52.57
N SER A 69 16.09 -42.21 -51.41
CA SER A 69 16.98 -42.34 -50.26
C SER A 69 17.08 -43.81 -49.83
N GLN A 70 18.27 -44.22 -49.42
CA GLN A 70 18.54 -45.55 -48.90
C GLN A 70 19.34 -45.44 -47.59
N ILE A 71 19.10 -46.33 -46.64
CA ILE A 71 20.01 -46.51 -45.51
C ILE A 71 21.24 -47.32 -45.97
N PRO A 72 22.41 -47.23 -45.29
CA PRO A 72 23.58 -48.03 -45.65
C PRO A 72 23.27 -49.52 -45.72
N LYS A 73 23.89 -50.22 -46.68
CA LYS A 73 23.70 -51.67 -46.84
C LYS A 73 24.04 -52.39 -45.54
N GLY A 74 23.21 -53.33 -45.10
CA GLY A 74 23.42 -54.07 -43.85
C GLY A 74 23.04 -53.33 -42.55
N SER A 75 22.65 -52.05 -42.64
CA SER A 75 22.03 -51.34 -41.51
C SER A 75 20.53 -51.67 -41.38
N ILE A 76 19.95 -51.39 -40.21
CA ILE A 76 18.54 -51.63 -39.89
C ILE A 76 17.86 -50.29 -39.64
N PRO A 77 16.71 -49.99 -40.27
CA PRO A 77 16.01 -48.73 -40.07
C PRO A 77 15.37 -48.69 -38.68
N VAL A 78 15.27 -47.48 -38.13
CA VAL A 78 14.60 -47.22 -36.84
C VAL A 78 13.38 -46.33 -37.10
N ARG A 79 12.46 -46.25 -36.14
CA ARG A 79 11.24 -45.42 -36.20
C ARG A 79 10.25 -45.80 -37.33
N GLY A 80 10.21 -47.07 -37.71
CA GLY A 80 9.30 -47.57 -38.75
C GLY A 80 9.63 -47.10 -40.17
N LEU A 81 10.84 -46.56 -40.38
CA LEU A 81 11.32 -46.18 -41.71
C LEU A 81 11.64 -47.41 -42.57
N ARG A 82 11.66 -47.23 -43.89
CA ARG A 82 12.00 -48.28 -44.85
C ARG A 82 13.49 -48.23 -45.19
N ASN A 83 14.05 -49.38 -45.59
CA ASN A 83 15.44 -49.45 -46.05
C ASN A 83 15.69 -48.58 -47.29
N THR A 84 14.70 -48.49 -48.17
CA THR A 84 14.70 -47.67 -49.38
C THR A 84 13.37 -46.97 -49.49
N ALA A 85 13.40 -45.66 -49.72
CA ALA A 85 12.21 -44.83 -49.84
C ALA A 85 12.38 -43.81 -50.97
N THR A 86 11.33 -43.66 -51.77
CA THR A 86 11.23 -42.60 -52.78
C THR A 86 10.15 -41.62 -52.35
N GLN A 87 10.52 -40.35 -52.21
CA GLN A 87 9.61 -39.28 -51.85
C GLN A 87 9.45 -38.33 -53.04
N ARG A 88 8.23 -38.17 -53.52
CA ARG A 88 7.90 -37.17 -54.54
C ARG A 88 7.76 -35.80 -53.89
N VAL A 89 8.49 -34.82 -54.40
CA VAL A 89 8.52 -33.46 -53.86
C VAL A 89 8.36 -32.45 -55.00
N GLN A 90 7.55 -31.43 -54.76
CA GLN A 90 7.56 -30.20 -55.57
C GLN A 90 8.40 -29.16 -54.83
N LEU A 91 9.55 -28.81 -55.39
CA LEU A 91 10.46 -27.78 -54.89
C LEU A 91 10.15 -26.46 -55.55
N GLU A 92 9.71 -25.49 -54.77
CA GLU A 92 9.45 -24.13 -55.26
C GLU A 92 10.75 -23.38 -55.60
N PRO A 93 10.66 -22.28 -56.38
CA PRO A 93 11.79 -21.42 -56.66
C PRO A 93 12.52 -20.97 -55.39
N TYR A 94 13.86 -20.98 -55.41
CA TYR A 94 14.73 -20.55 -54.30
C TYR A 94 14.42 -21.21 -52.94
N SER A 95 14.03 -22.49 -52.94
CA SER A 95 13.62 -23.22 -51.73
C SER A 95 14.50 -24.42 -51.41
N THR A 96 14.48 -24.86 -50.15
CA THR A 96 15.19 -26.04 -49.66
C THR A 96 14.22 -27.03 -49.04
N HIS A 97 14.36 -28.31 -49.36
CA HIS A 97 13.65 -29.41 -48.72
C HIS A 97 14.63 -30.30 -47.95
N ARG A 98 14.25 -30.69 -46.73
CA ARG A 98 15.04 -31.55 -45.86
C ARG A 98 14.26 -32.80 -45.50
N LEU A 99 14.91 -33.95 -45.60
CA LEU A 99 14.40 -35.22 -45.10
C LEU A 99 15.49 -35.95 -44.29
N GLU A 100 15.07 -36.76 -43.33
CA GLU A 100 15.97 -37.50 -42.45
C GLU A 100 15.60 -38.98 -42.43
N VAL A 101 16.60 -39.84 -42.58
CA VAL A 101 16.46 -41.28 -42.37
C VAL A 101 17.29 -41.70 -41.16
N VAL A 102 16.80 -42.67 -40.38
CA VAL A 102 17.41 -43.09 -39.11
C VAL A 102 17.64 -44.59 -39.13
N PHE A 103 18.83 -45.03 -38.77
CA PHE A 103 19.27 -46.43 -38.84
C PHE A 103 20.32 -46.75 -37.77
N TYR A 104 20.61 -48.04 -37.57
CA TYR A 104 21.77 -48.48 -36.80
C TYR A 104 22.46 -49.66 -37.49
N PHE A 105 23.72 -49.91 -37.13
CA PHE A 105 24.48 -51.05 -37.63
C PHE A 105 24.42 -52.21 -36.62
N PRO A 106 23.92 -53.39 -37.00
CA PRO A 106 23.84 -54.54 -36.09
C PRO A 106 25.16 -55.26 -35.88
N ALA A 107 26.17 -55.03 -36.73
CA ALA A 107 27.50 -55.62 -36.69
C ALA A 107 28.57 -54.60 -37.12
N SER A 108 29.82 -54.87 -36.76
CA SER A 108 31.01 -54.10 -37.18
C SER A 108 31.49 -54.54 -38.56
N GLY A 109 32.11 -53.64 -39.32
CA GLY A 109 32.55 -53.87 -40.70
C GLY A 109 32.46 -52.62 -41.58
N PHE A 110 32.63 -52.81 -42.89
CA PHE A 110 32.54 -51.76 -43.89
C PHE A 110 31.22 -51.86 -44.66
N PHE A 111 30.42 -50.80 -44.61
CA PHE A 111 29.08 -50.81 -45.19
C PHE A 111 28.94 -49.67 -46.21
N PRO A 112 28.83 -49.95 -47.51
CA PRO A 112 28.59 -48.90 -48.51
C PRO A 112 27.14 -48.41 -48.44
N ILE A 113 26.92 -47.14 -48.76
CA ILE A 113 25.58 -46.58 -49.02
C ILE A 113 25.40 -46.32 -50.51
N TYR A 114 24.20 -46.62 -51.00
CA TYR A 114 23.75 -46.07 -52.27
C TYR A 114 23.30 -44.62 -52.03
N PRO A 115 24.00 -43.61 -52.57
CA PRO A 115 23.75 -42.23 -52.20
C PRO A 115 22.34 -41.77 -52.59
N VAL A 116 21.90 -40.66 -52.01
CA VAL A 116 20.64 -40.03 -52.44
C VAL A 116 20.68 -39.74 -53.94
N HIS A 117 19.59 -40.04 -54.64
CA HIS A 117 19.41 -39.70 -56.05
C HIS A 117 18.18 -38.83 -56.24
N LEU A 118 18.33 -37.76 -57.02
CA LEU A 118 17.24 -36.92 -57.50
C LEU A 118 16.92 -37.34 -58.92
N SER A 119 15.66 -37.65 -59.17
CA SER A 119 15.18 -38.01 -60.50
C SER A 119 14.02 -37.11 -60.93
N LYS A 120 13.94 -36.87 -62.24
CA LYS A 120 12.84 -36.13 -62.88
C LYS A 120 12.42 -36.88 -64.13
N SER A 121 11.13 -37.18 -64.24
CA SER A 121 10.57 -37.94 -65.37
C SER A 121 11.26 -39.28 -65.64
N GLY A 122 11.76 -39.96 -64.59
CA GLY A 122 12.42 -41.26 -64.69
C GLY A 122 13.94 -41.22 -64.92
N ALA A 123 14.55 -40.05 -65.15
CA ALA A 123 16.00 -39.91 -65.33
C ALA A 123 16.68 -39.26 -64.11
N VAL A 124 17.89 -39.69 -63.77
CA VAL A 124 18.68 -39.13 -62.66
C VAL A 124 19.25 -37.77 -63.07
N ILE A 125 19.01 -36.73 -62.27
CA ILE A 125 19.47 -35.36 -62.54
C ILE A 125 20.55 -34.88 -61.56
N ALA A 126 20.64 -35.47 -60.37
CA ALA A 126 21.69 -35.20 -59.38
C ALA A 126 21.77 -36.36 -58.37
N SER A 127 22.93 -36.55 -57.75
CA SER A 127 23.13 -37.53 -56.69
C SER A 127 24.03 -36.96 -55.60
N GLY A 128 23.90 -37.47 -54.38
CA GLY A 128 24.87 -37.21 -53.32
C GLY A 128 26.15 -38.03 -53.51
N ASP A 129 27.14 -37.80 -52.65
CA ASP A 129 28.38 -38.57 -52.64
C ASP A 129 28.17 -39.93 -51.97
N GLY A 130 28.74 -40.97 -52.60
CA GLY A 130 28.83 -42.29 -51.98
C GLY A 130 29.75 -42.26 -50.76
N LEU A 131 29.41 -43.05 -49.74
CA LEU A 131 30.21 -43.21 -48.53
C LEU A 131 30.28 -44.69 -48.14
N THR A 132 31.46 -45.14 -47.71
CA THR A 132 31.62 -46.44 -47.04
C THR A 132 31.81 -46.20 -45.55
N PHE A 133 30.88 -46.71 -44.75
CA PHE A 133 30.84 -46.55 -43.30
C PHE A 133 31.80 -47.55 -42.66
N ASN A 134 32.82 -47.06 -41.96
CA ASN A 134 33.66 -47.87 -41.09
C ASN A 134 32.98 -48.03 -39.72
N VAL A 135 32.42 -49.21 -39.45
CA VAL A 135 31.71 -49.51 -38.20
C VAL A 135 32.58 -50.40 -37.32
N VAL A 136 32.79 -49.98 -36.08
CA VAL A 136 33.63 -50.66 -35.09
C VAL A 136 32.82 -51.07 -33.86
N ASP A 137 33.30 -52.08 -33.13
CA ASP A 137 32.63 -52.53 -31.89
C ASP A 137 32.82 -51.52 -30.75
N LYS A 138 33.95 -50.81 -30.75
CA LYS A 138 34.30 -49.73 -29.84
C LYS A 138 35.03 -48.63 -30.61
N PRO A 139 34.80 -47.35 -30.30
CA PRO A 139 35.47 -46.24 -30.99
C PRO A 139 36.99 -46.37 -30.86
N THR A 140 37.73 -46.18 -31.96
CA THR A 140 39.20 -46.22 -31.93
C THR A 140 39.78 -44.87 -31.48
N SER A 141 39.06 -43.78 -31.73
CA SER A 141 39.35 -42.45 -31.19
C SER A 141 38.20 -41.96 -30.30
N ILE A 142 38.50 -41.63 -29.05
CA ILE A 142 37.53 -41.07 -28.10
C ILE A 142 37.72 -39.55 -28.05
N ASP A 143 36.61 -38.80 -28.14
CA ASP A 143 36.63 -37.35 -27.96
C ASP A 143 36.82 -36.99 -26.48
N GLN A 144 38.08 -36.83 -26.09
CA GLN A 144 38.51 -36.45 -24.74
C GLN A 144 38.13 -35.01 -24.36
N THR A 145 37.63 -34.21 -25.31
CA THR A 145 37.18 -32.83 -25.04
C THR A 145 35.69 -32.73 -24.70
N SER A 146 34.94 -33.83 -24.89
CA SER A 146 33.51 -33.88 -24.62
C SER A 146 33.21 -33.91 -23.11
N TRP A 147 32.09 -33.30 -22.69
CA TRP A 147 31.65 -33.39 -21.30
C TRP A 147 31.36 -34.83 -20.87
N ALA A 148 30.84 -35.65 -21.79
CA ALA A 148 30.59 -37.07 -21.54
C ALA A 148 31.88 -37.82 -21.16
N TRP A 149 33.01 -37.49 -21.78
CA TRP A 149 34.30 -38.08 -21.41
C TRP A 149 34.89 -37.42 -20.16
N ILE A 150 34.98 -36.09 -20.15
CA ILE A 150 35.61 -35.32 -19.06
C ILE A 150 34.96 -35.62 -17.71
N SER A 151 33.62 -35.65 -17.63
CA SER A 151 32.90 -35.94 -16.38
C SER A 151 33.16 -37.34 -15.81
N GLN A 152 33.46 -38.32 -16.66
CA GLN A 152 33.68 -39.72 -16.25
C GLN A 152 35.16 -40.00 -16.02
N TRP A 153 36.02 -39.61 -16.95
CA TRP A 153 37.43 -40.04 -16.99
C TRP A 153 38.43 -38.89 -16.86
N GLY A 154 37.97 -37.65 -16.95
CA GLY A 154 38.84 -36.49 -16.79
C GLY A 154 39.43 -36.38 -15.39
N GLU A 155 40.63 -35.80 -15.30
CA GLU A 155 41.20 -35.39 -14.02
C GLU A 155 40.36 -34.27 -13.39
N GLU A 156 40.39 -34.14 -12.07
CA GLU A 156 39.64 -33.12 -11.32
C GLU A 156 39.78 -31.73 -11.94
N GLY A 157 41.02 -31.28 -12.20
CA GLY A 157 41.27 -29.94 -12.74
C GLY A 157 40.64 -29.72 -14.11
N SER A 158 40.53 -30.78 -14.93
CA SER A 158 39.87 -30.71 -16.24
C SER A 158 38.36 -30.56 -16.10
N VAL A 159 37.75 -31.25 -15.14
CA VAL A 159 36.32 -31.14 -14.85
C VAL A 159 35.99 -29.73 -14.33
N LEU A 160 36.74 -29.24 -13.34
CA LEU A 160 36.53 -27.90 -12.77
C LEU A 160 36.71 -26.79 -13.80
N ARG A 161 37.77 -26.84 -14.62
CA ARG A 161 37.98 -25.89 -15.72
C ARG A 161 36.85 -25.91 -16.74
N TYR A 162 36.29 -27.09 -17.02
CA TYR A 162 35.13 -27.20 -17.91
C TYR A 162 33.91 -26.49 -17.29
N LEU A 163 33.67 -26.67 -16.00
CA LEU A 163 32.59 -25.99 -15.26
C LEU A 163 32.78 -24.47 -15.22
N GLU A 164 34.01 -23.96 -15.23
CA GLU A 164 34.28 -22.52 -15.25
C GLU A 164 34.02 -21.91 -16.62
N THR A 165 34.45 -22.59 -17.70
CA THR A 165 34.61 -21.97 -19.02
C THR A 165 33.51 -22.30 -20.02
N ARG A 166 32.80 -23.44 -19.85
CA ARG A 166 31.84 -23.93 -20.85
C ARG A 166 30.40 -23.60 -20.48
N ASN A 167 29.48 -23.75 -21.43
CA ASN A 167 28.06 -23.49 -21.19
C ASN A 167 27.44 -24.63 -20.35
N LEU A 168 27.09 -24.32 -19.09
CA LEU A 168 26.50 -25.28 -18.16
C LEU A 168 25.09 -25.73 -18.56
N HIS A 169 24.34 -24.91 -19.31
CA HIS A 169 23.00 -25.27 -19.80
C HIS A 169 23.04 -26.31 -20.92
N ALA A 170 24.22 -26.55 -21.52
CA ALA A 170 24.41 -27.50 -22.61
C ALA A 170 24.90 -28.88 -22.14
N ILE A 171 25.07 -29.09 -20.84
CA ILE A 171 25.64 -30.31 -20.28
C ILE A 171 24.75 -30.91 -19.18
N ASP A 172 24.90 -32.22 -18.98
CA ASP A 172 24.25 -32.94 -17.90
C ASP A 172 25.19 -33.05 -16.68
N LEU A 173 24.94 -32.25 -15.65
CA LEU A 173 25.73 -32.25 -14.41
C LEU A 173 25.56 -33.54 -13.60
N MET A 174 24.52 -34.35 -13.82
CA MET A 174 24.38 -35.64 -13.14
C MET A 174 25.57 -36.56 -13.39
N LYS A 175 26.23 -36.41 -14.54
CA LYS A 175 27.40 -37.21 -14.90
C LYS A 175 28.57 -37.06 -13.93
N MET A 176 28.72 -35.92 -13.23
CA MET A 176 29.77 -35.75 -12.23
C MET A 176 29.32 -36.04 -10.79
N ALA A 177 28.06 -36.45 -10.58
CA ALA A 177 27.48 -36.64 -9.25
C ALA A 177 28.26 -37.64 -8.39
N TRP A 178 28.79 -38.71 -8.99
CA TRP A 178 29.61 -39.70 -8.27
C TRP A 178 30.89 -39.08 -7.69
N ARG A 179 31.52 -38.14 -8.41
CA ARG A 179 32.69 -37.40 -7.91
C ARG A 179 32.33 -36.53 -6.71
N CYS A 180 31.18 -35.85 -6.80
CA CYS A 180 30.64 -35.08 -5.68
C CYS A 180 30.30 -35.96 -4.48
N ARG A 181 29.92 -37.23 -4.68
CA ARG A 181 29.67 -38.18 -3.58
C ARG A 181 30.97 -38.62 -2.89
N GLU A 182 31.98 -38.95 -3.69
CA GLU A 182 33.21 -39.59 -3.20
C GLU A 182 34.20 -38.60 -2.58
N ASP A 183 34.28 -37.37 -3.09
CA ASP A 183 35.24 -36.37 -2.64
C ASP A 183 34.59 -35.03 -2.26
N GLY A 184 34.63 -34.72 -0.97
CA GLY A 184 34.12 -33.46 -0.42
C GLY A 184 34.89 -32.21 -0.85
N ASN A 185 36.19 -32.33 -1.17
CA ASN A 185 36.99 -31.22 -1.67
C ASN A 185 36.62 -30.88 -3.12
N PHE A 186 36.52 -31.90 -3.97
CA PHE A 186 36.01 -31.74 -5.33
C PHE A 186 34.60 -31.11 -5.31
N PHE A 187 33.71 -31.66 -4.47
CA PHE A 187 32.35 -31.15 -4.30
C PHE A 187 32.34 -29.66 -3.94
N SER A 188 33.13 -29.25 -2.94
CA SER A 188 33.16 -27.85 -2.48
C SER A 188 33.66 -26.91 -3.58
N LYS A 189 34.70 -27.31 -4.34
CA LYS A 189 35.19 -26.53 -5.49
C LYS A 189 34.15 -26.43 -6.60
N ALA A 190 33.52 -27.54 -6.96
CA ALA A 190 32.48 -27.56 -7.98
C ALA A 190 31.28 -26.68 -7.56
N LEU A 191 30.84 -26.76 -6.30
CA LEU A 191 29.76 -25.95 -5.77
C LEU A 191 30.11 -24.45 -5.77
N ALA A 192 31.35 -24.10 -5.41
CA ALA A 192 31.81 -22.71 -5.47
C ALA A 192 31.75 -22.14 -6.89
N ILE A 193 32.17 -22.92 -7.91
CA ILE A 193 32.07 -22.53 -9.32
C ILE A 193 30.60 -22.35 -9.74
N LEU A 194 29.75 -23.31 -9.39
CA LEU A 194 28.32 -23.25 -9.72
C LEU A 194 27.64 -22.03 -9.08
N ASN A 195 27.93 -21.74 -7.81
CA ASN A 195 27.43 -20.56 -7.10
C ASN A 195 27.90 -19.25 -7.74
N LEU A 196 29.20 -19.14 -8.05
CA LEU A 196 29.75 -17.96 -8.73
C LEU A 196 29.08 -17.72 -10.08
N ARG A 197 28.70 -18.80 -10.76
CA ARG A 197 28.00 -18.77 -12.05
C ARG A 197 26.48 -18.70 -11.94
N GLY A 198 25.92 -18.64 -10.73
CA GLY A 198 24.47 -18.58 -10.50
C GLY A 198 23.70 -19.82 -10.95
N PHE A 199 24.34 -20.99 -10.98
CA PHE A 199 23.76 -22.22 -11.51
C PHE A 199 23.41 -23.21 -10.38
N TYR A 200 22.11 -23.45 -10.18
CA TYR A 200 21.62 -24.42 -9.19
C TYR A 200 21.30 -25.78 -9.84
N HIS A 201 21.79 -26.87 -9.25
CA HIS A 201 21.41 -28.23 -9.65
C HIS A 201 21.05 -29.09 -8.41
N PRO A 202 19.80 -29.58 -8.28
CA PRO A 202 19.29 -30.14 -7.01
C PRO A 202 20.06 -31.37 -6.53
N VAL A 203 20.47 -32.27 -7.44
CA VAL A 203 21.22 -33.47 -7.04
C VAL A 203 22.65 -33.15 -6.60
N ILE A 204 23.31 -32.21 -7.27
CA ILE A 204 24.66 -31.79 -6.88
C ILE A 204 24.58 -31.09 -5.53
N GLN A 205 23.62 -30.17 -5.37
CA GLN A 205 23.35 -29.52 -4.09
C GLN A 205 23.00 -30.51 -2.97
N GLY A 206 22.31 -31.62 -3.29
CA GLY A 206 21.97 -32.66 -2.31
C GLY A 206 23.17 -33.23 -1.57
N TYR A 207 24.34 -33.31 -2.23
CA TYR A 207 25.58 -33.76 -1.58
C TYR A 207 26.10 -32.80 -0.50
N SER A 208 25.58 -31.58 -0.40
CA SER A 208 25.85 -30.70 0.74
C SER A 208 25.48 -31.35 2.07
N VAL A 209 24.42 -32.18 2.10
CA VAL A 209 24.01 -32.91 3.32
C VAL A 209 25.06 -33.96 3.69
N MET A 210 25.54 -34.73 2.71
CA MET A 210 26.53 -35.78 2.93
C MET A 210 27.86 -35.22 3.45
N HIS A 211 28.29 -34.08 2.93
CA HIS A 211 29.56 -33.44 3.31
C HIS A 211 29.43 -32.43 4.46
N ASN A 212 28.24 -32.31 5.07
CA ASN A 212 27.95 -31.31 6.10
C ASN A 212 28.33 -29.87 5.69
N HIS A 213 28.12 -29.53 4.41
CA HIS A 213 28.44 -28.21 3.87
C HIS A 213 27.32 -27.23 4.19
N LYS A 214 27.50 -26.43 5.25
CA LYS A 214 26.48 -25.55 5.84
C LYS A 214 25.77 -24.66 4.80
N GLU A 215 26.51 -23.88 4.04
CA GLU A 215 25.97 -22.93 3.05
C GLU A 215 25.23 -23.67 1.93
N GLY A 216 25.74 -24.83 1.54
CA GLY A 216 25.12 -25.66 0.54
C GLY A 216 23.80 -26.28 1.00
N ILE A 217 23.71 -26.70 2.26
CA ILE A 217 22.46 -27.16 2.89
C ILE A 217 21.47 -26.00 2.98
N ALA A 218 21.92 -24.80 3.37
CA ALA A 218 21.09 -23.60 3.43
C ALA A 218 20.45 -23.33 2.05
N GLN A 219 21.26 -23.31 0.99
CA GLN A 219 20.76 -23.11 -0.37
C GLN A 219 19.81 -24.24 -0.82
N LEU A 220 20.09 -25.50 -0.47
CA LEU A 220 19.19 -26.61 -0.76
C LEU A 220 17.80 -26.37 -0.16
N LEU A 221 17.73 -25.96 1.11
CA LEU A 221 16.48 -25.67 1.82
C LEU A 221 15.78 -24.43 1.25
N LEU A 222 16.52 -23.39 0.87
CA LEU A 222 15.96 -22.19 0.24
C LEU A 222 15.24 -22.49 -1.08
N MET A 223 15.62 -23.58 -1.77
CA MET A 223 14.96 -24.05 -2.99
C MET A 223 13.76 -24.98 -2.74
N GLN A 224 13.44 -25.31 -1.48
CA GLN A 224 12.29 -26.14 -1.12
C GLN A 224 11.11 -25.28 -0.64
N GLU A 225 10.41 -24.62 -1.56
CA GLU A 225 9.30 -23.71 -1.21
C GLU A 225 8.25 -24.34 -0.29
N ARG A 226 7.85 -25.60 -0.56
CA ARG A 226 6.88 -26.33 0.27
C ARG A 226 7.32 -26.51 1.71
N PHE A 227 8.62 -26.67 1.94
CA PHE A 227 9.19 -26.77 3.28
C PHE A 227 9.19 -25.39 3.94
N LEU A 228 9.64 -24.35 3.23
CA LEU A 228 9.69 -22.98 3.76
C LEU A 228 8.31 -22.45 4.13
N ASP A 229 7.26 -22.79 3.37
CA ASP A 229 5.88 -22.39 3.67
C ASP A 229 5.36 -23.05 4.97
N GLN A 230 5.96 -24.14 5.43
CA GLN A 230 5.65 -24.79 6.71
C GLN A 230 6.46 -24.19 7.88
N CYS A 231 7.51 -23.43 7.61
CA CYS A 231 8.36 -22.82 8.64
C CYS A 231 7.74 -21.57 9.30
N GLY A 232 6.65 -21.04 8.75
CA GLY A 232 6.02 -19.80 9.20
C GLY A 232 6.20 -18.65 8.21
N VAL A 233 5.77 -17.46 8.63
CA VAL A 233 5.86 -16.20 7.87
C VAL A 233 7.25 -15.58 8.04
N ALA A 234 7.86 -15.73 9.23
CA ALA A 234 9.22 -15.32 9.50
C ALA A 234 9.95 -16.39 10.32
N LEU A 235 11.22 -16.64 9.97
CA LEU A 235 12.10 -17.55 10.71
C LEU A 235 13.54 -17.05 10.58
N SER A 236 14.28 -17.04 11.69
CA SER A 236 15.74 -16.86 11.66
C SER A 236 16.37 -17.95 12.51
N CYS A 237 17.15 -18.82 11.86
CA CYS A 237 17.94 -19.85 12.51
C CYS A 237 19.33 -19.92 11.87
N ASP A 238 20.21 -20.76 12.45
CA ASP A 238 21.61 -20.86 12.02
C ASP A 238 21.80 -21.29 10.57
N LEU A 239 20.79 -21.91 9.96
CA LEU A 239 20.84 -22.50 8.64
C LEU A 239 20.09 -21.70 7.57
N ILE A 240 18.90 -21.18 7.89
CA ILE A 240 18.09 -20.41 6.93
C ILE A 240 17.44 -19.20 7.60
N THR A 241 17.22 -18.16 6.80
CA THR A 241 16.37 -17.02 7.17
C THR A 241 15.20 -16.96 6.19
N VAL A 242 13.98 -17.08 6.71
CA VAL A 242 12.73 -16.86 5.99
C VAL A 242 12.33 -15.42 6.26
N ASP A 243 12.69 -14.52 5.36
CA ASP A 243 12.32 -13.11 5.42
C ASP A 243 11.02 -12.89 4.62
N PRO A 244 9.92 -12.43 5.26
CA PRO A 244 8.66 -12.21 4.58
C PRO A 244 8.71 -11.10 3.52
N ILE A 245 9.62 -10.13 3.64
CA ILE A 245 9.79 -9.05 2.66
C ILE A 245 10.47 -9.58 1.40
N ASN A 246 11.62 -10.25 1.55
CA ASN A 246 12.35 -10.85 0.42
C ASN A 246 11.54 -11.93 -0.29
N ARG A 247 10.59 -12.56 0.40
CA ARG A 247 9.66 -13.57 -0.16
C ARG A 247 8.34 -12.98 -0.67
N HIS A 248 8.19 -11.66 -0.69
CA HIS A 248 6.97 -10.97 -1.14
C HIS A 248 5.69 -11.43 -0.41
N ARG A 249 5.82 -11.83 0.86
CA ARG A 249 4.71 -12.23 1.74
C ARG A 249 4.21 -11.08 2.61
N TYR A 250 4.98 -10.01 2.72
CA TYR A 250 4.62 -8.80 3.45
C TYR A 250 5.26 -7.56 2.81
N GLU A 251 4.49 -6.49 2.76
CA GLU A 251 4.94 -5.16 2.37
C GLU A 251 4.50 -4.17 3.45
N HIS A 252 5.39 -3.28 3.86
CA HIS A 252 5.03 -2.21 4.79
C HIS A 252 4.29 -1.12 4.03
N LEU A 253 3.05 -0.84 4.43
CA LEU A 253 2.20 0.14 3.76
C LEU A 253 2.14 1.44 4.54
N GLU A 254 2.21 2.55 3.80
CA GLU A 254 1.98 3.87 4.34
C GLU A 254 0.51 4.30 4.19
N TYR A 255 -0.10 4.63 5.32
CA TYR A 255 -1.45 5.20 5.45
C TYR A 255 -1.36 6.70 5.72
N LYS A 256 -1.61 7.53 4.70
CA LYS A 256 -1.73 9.00 4.85
C LYS A 256 -2.67 9.59 3.77
N PRO A 257 -3.58 10.51 4.13
CA PRO A 257 -4.00 10.85 5.49
C PRO A 257 -4.81 9.71 6.12
N LEU A 258 -4.60 9.45 7.41
CA LEU A 258 -5.45 8.56 8.21
C LEU A 258 -6.07 9.38 9.33
N ILE A 259 -7.39 9.55 9.30
CA ILE A 259 -8.15 10.25 10.33
C ILE A 259 -8.83 9.19 11.19
N ASN A 260 -8.48 9.14 12.47
CA ASN A 260 -9.13 8.25 13.42
C ASN A 260 -10.44 8.85 13.91
N ASN A 261 -11.53 8.10 13.82
CA ASN A 261 -12.84 8.54 14.32
C ASN A 261 -12.87 8.70 15.86
N ARG A 262 -11.91 8.10 16.57
CA ARG A 262 -11.87 8.13 18.04
C ARG A 262 -10.46 7.83 18.56
N ALA A 263 -9.99 8.67 19.47
CA ALA A 263 -8.70 8.49 20.16
C ALA A 263 -8.81 7.66 21.46
N HIS A 264 -9.96 7.66 22.14
CA HIS A 264 -10.14 6.98 23.43
C HIS A 264 -10.78 5.59 23.30
N ALA A 265 -10.40 4.67 24.20
CA ALA A 265 -10.94 3.31 24.28
C ALA A 265 -12.47 3.31 24.48
N LEU A 266 -13.17 2.42 23.77
CA LEU A 266 -14.60 2.19 23.96
C LEU A 266 -14.77 0.92 24.79
N GLY A 267 -15.36 1.04 25.98
CA GLY A 267 -15.57 -0.11 26.88
C GLY A 267 -14.27 -0.70 27.45
N GLY A 268 -13.21 0.12 27.60
CA GLY A 268 -11.93 -0.30 28.15
C GLY A 268 -10.96 -0.98 27.17
N GLU A 269 -11.41 -1.27 25.94
CA GLU A 269 -10.57 -1.88 24.90
C GLU A 269 -10.15 -0.88 23.83
N ASN A 270 -8.87 -0.96 23.42
CA ASN A 270 -8.38 -0.26 22.24
C ASN A 270 -8.79 -1.02 20.99
N ARG A 271 -9.50 -0.36 20.07
CA ARG A 271 -9.99 -0.97 18.83
C ARG A 271 -9.55 -0.15 17.62
N ILE A 272 -8.97 -0.84 16.63
CA ILE A 272 -8.66 -0.26 15.32
C ILE A 272 -9.93 -0.36 14.47
N LEU A 273 -10.61 0.77 14.26
CA LEU A 273 -11.90 0.83 13.57
C LEU A 273 -11.76 0.65 12.04
N ASN A 274 -10.65 1.12 11.46
CA ASN A 274 -10.38 0.94 10.04
C ASN A 274 -9.98 -0.53 9.78
N PRO A 275 -10.78 -1.31 9.02
CA PRO A 275 -10.52 -2.73 8.82
C PRO A 275 -9.25 -3.01 8.00
N VAL A 276 -8.86 -2.09 7.11
CA VAL A 276 -7.64 -2.22 6.28
C VAL A 276 -6.40 -2.10 7.17
N VAL A 277 -6.33 -1.02 7.97
CA VAL A 277 -5.23 -0.79 8.92
C VAL A 277 -5.17 -1.91 9.95
N ARG A 278 -6.34 -2.37 10.45
CA ARG A 278 -6.41 -3.49 11.39
C ARG A 278 -5.82 -4.76 10.80
N ASN A 279 -6.20 -5.13 9.57
CA ASN A 279 -5.68 -6.32 8.90
C ASN A 279 -4.17 -6.23 8.69
N GLN A 280 -3.68 -5.08 8.21
CA GLN A 280 -2.24 -4.85 8.02
C GLN A 280 -1.47 -4.96 9.33
N TYR A 281 -1.96 -4.32 10.40
CA TYR A 281 -1.34 -4.40 11.72
C TYR A 281 -1.37 -5.82 12.29
N SER A 282 -2.44 -6.59 12.08
CA SER A 282 -2.49 -8.00 12.48
C SER A 282 -1.48 -8.88 11.74
N GLN A 283 -1.27 -8.66 10.44
CA GLN A 283 -0.23 -9.36 9.68
C GLN A 283 1.17 -9.01 10.19
N PHE A 284 1.42 -7.73 10.45
CA PHE A 284 2.66 -7.26 11.05
C PHE A 284 2.91 -7.91 12.42
N LEU A 285 1.91 -7.92 13.31
CA LEU A 285 2.03 -8.58 14.63
C LEU A 285 2.30 -10.09 14.51
N ARG A 286 1.72 -10.77 13.52
CA ARG A 286 2.00 -12.18 13.24
C ARG A 286 3.46 -12.41 12.86
N ILE A 287 4.08 -11.49 12.11
CA ILE A 287 5.50 -11.55 11.78
C ILE A 287 6.34 -11.37 13.04
N LEU A 288 6.06 -10.33 13.82
CA LEU A 288 6.80 -10.05 15.06
C LEU A 288 6.72 -11.22 16.06
N SER A 289 5.57 -11.90 16.13
CA SER A 289 5.39 -13.05 17.03
C SER A 289 6.27 -14.26 16.69
N GLN A 290 6.87 -14.30 15.50
CA GLN A 290 7.72 -15.39 15.03
C GLN A 290 9.20 -15.02 15.03
N GLN A 291 9.53 -13.76 15.35
CA GLN A 291 10.91 -13.32 15.51
C GLN A 291 11.41 -13.61 16.93
N LYS A 292 12.68 -13.98 17.05
CA LYS A 292 13.33 -14.23 18.35
C LYS A 292 13.52 -12.93 19.15
N LYS A 293 13.79 -11.83 18.45
CA LYS A 293 13.93 -10.48 18.98
C LYS A 293 13.52 -9.50 17.89
N LEU A 294 13.00 -8.36 18.32
CA LEU A 294 12.76 -7.24 17.42
C LEU A 294 14.09 -6.57 17.10
N ASP A 295 14.30 -6.23 15.83
CA ASP A 295 15.42 -5.39 15.42
C ASP A 295 15.00 -3.90 15.32
N ASP A 296 15.95 -3.05 14.93
CA ASP A 296 15.73 -1.61 14.81
C ASP A 296 14.62 -1.25 13.80
N ILE A 297 14.46 -2.02 12.71
CA ILE A 297 13.40 -1.77 11.72
C ILE A 297 12.03 -2.22 12.24
N ASP A 298 11.98 -3.32 13.01
CA ASP A 298 10.77 -3.78 13.68
C ASP A 298 10.27 -2.77 14.72
N HIS A 299 11.19 -2.21 15.53
CA HIS A 299 10.87 -1.14 16.48
C HIS A 299 10.36 0.11 15.77
N LEU A 300 11.00 0.52 14.68
CA LEU A 300 10.57 1.66 13.87
C LEU A 300 9.18 1.46 13.26
N ALA A 301 8.92 0.29 12.66
CA ALA A 301 7.63 -0.06 12.09
C ALA A 301 6.54 -0.17 13.17
N THR A 302 6.89 -0.65 14.36
CA THR A 302 5.98 -0.69 15.51
C THR A 302 5.60 0.72 15.97
N ALA A 303 6.58 1.63 16.06
CA ALA A 303 6.31 3.03 16.38
C ALA A 303 5.36 3.67 15.36
N TYR A 304 5.57 3.43 14.07
CA TYR A 304 4.68 3.90 13.01
C TYR A 304 3.21 3.48 13.23
N TYR A 305 2.96 2.17 13.38
CA TYR A 305 1.59 1.69 13.58
C TYR A 305 0.96 2.16 14.89
N LEU A 306 1.77 2.43 15.92
CA LEU A 306 1.29 2.98 17.19
C LEU A 306 0.93 4.46 17.07
N PHE A 307 1.68 5.25 16.29
CA PHE A 307 1.30 6.62 15.96
C PHE A 307 -0.02 6.67 15.18
N LEU A 308 -0.20 5.78 14.19
CA LEU A 308 -1.47 5.68 13.45
C LEU A 308 -2.67 5.34 14.35
N GLN A 309 -2.45 4.78 15.54
CA GLN A 309 -3.48 4.41 16.51
C GLN A 309 -3.66 5.45 17.63
N ASP A 310 -3.01 6.61 17.54
CA ASP A 310 -2.95 7.63 18.61
C ASP A 310 -2.36 7.09 19.94
N ARG A 311 -1.61 5.98 19.89
CA ARG A 311 -0.97 5.35 21.06
C ARG A 311 0.42 5.93 21.31
N VAL A 312 0.48 7.27 21.40
CA VAL A 312 1.68 8.09 21.38
C VAL A 312 2.75 7.63 22.37
N SER A 313 2.40 7.44 23.65
CA SER A 313 3.38 7.07 24.68
C SER A 313 4.07 5.73 24.37
N LYS A 314 3.34 4.77 23.78
CA LYS A 314 3.91 3.49 23.36
C LYS A 314 4.76 3.63 22.10
N ALA A 315 4.34 4.46 21.14
CA ALA A 315 5.12 4.76 19.95
C ALA A 315 6.48 5.36 20.31
N LEU A 316 6.49 6.35 21.22
CA LEU A 316 7.71 6.97 21.74
C LEU A 316 8.61 5.98 22.48
N ALA A 317 8.04 5.02 23.22
CA ALA A 317 8.83 3.97 23.86
C ALA A 317 9.56 3.10 22.82
N HIS A 318 8.87 2.64 21.77
CA HIS A 318 9.52 1.88 20.70
C HIS A 318 10.57 2.70 19.93
N LEU A 319 10.35 4.00 19.70
CA LEU A 319 11.34 4.86 19.06
C LEU A 319 12.64 5.00 19.85
N LYS A 320 12.59 4.90 21.19
CA LYS A 320 13.76 5.00 22.06
C LYS A 320 14.67 3.78 21.98
N GLU A 321 14.11 2.62 21.66
CA GLU A 321 14.85 1.36 21.51
C GLU A 321 15.62 1.26 20.18
N VAL A 322 15.28 2.12 19.20
CA VAL A 322 15.91 2.11 17.88
C VAL A 322 17.32 2.70 17.96
N ASP A 323 18.33 1.92 17.59
CA ASP A 323 19.66 2.41 17.26
C ASP A 323 19.70 2.85 15.78
N PRO A 324 19.78 4.15 15.52
CA PRO A 324 19.67 4.66 14.16
C PRO A 324 20.98 4.52 13.37
N ALA A 325 22.05 3.94 13.93
CA ALA A 325 23.24 3.53 13.18
C ALA A 325 23.00 2.25 12.35
N ASN A 326 22.04 1.42 12.75
CA ASN A 326 21.70 0.16 12.07
C ASN A 326 20.64 0.34 10.97
N LEU A 327 20.08 1.55 10.84
CA LEU A 327 18.99 1.83 9.90
C LEU A 327 19.49 2.37 8.56
N LYS A 328 19.08 1.71 7.48
CA LYS A 328 19.14 2.29 6.12
C LYS A 328 18.12 3.43 5.93
N THR A 329 17.02 3.41 6.68
CA THR A 329 15.90 4.36 6.63
C THR A 329 16.08 5.52 7.62
N ARG A 330 17.25 6.15 7.61
CA ARG A 330 17.62 7.16 8.61
C ARG A 330 16.68 8.37 8.61
N MET A 331 16.27 8.81 7.42
CA MET A 331 15.41 9.97 7.26
C MET A 331 13.99 9.71 7.82
N GLN A 332 13.43 8.51 7.64
CA GLN A 332 12.14 8.13 8.21
C GLN A 332 12.18 8.13 9.74
N TYR A 333 13.26 7.61 10.31
CA TYR A 333 13.50 7.68 11.76
C TYR A 333 13.58 9.12 12.26
N ASP A 334 14.36 9.97 11.57
CA ASP A 334 14.46 11.39 11.92
C ASP A 334 13.09 12.08 11.84
N TYR A 335 12.25 11.76 10.84
CA TYR A 335 10.88 12.28 10.76
C TYR A 335 10.04 11.85 11.98
N PHE A 336 10.09 10.58 12.39
CA PHE A 336 9.39 10.14 13.59
C PHE A 336 9.93 10.75 14.89
N GLN A 337 11.24 11.04 14.96
CA GLN A 337 11.82 11.78 16.08
C GLN A 337 11.33 13.23 16.13
N ALA A 338 11.24 13.90 14.97
CA ALA A 338 10.71 15.26 14.89
C ALA A 338 9.21 15.28 15.22
N TYR A 339 8.43 14.34 14.70
CA TYR A 339 7.01 14.18 15.01
C TYR A 339 6.77 13.84 16.48
N GLY A 340 7.57 12.94 17.06
CA GLY A 340 7.52 12.62 18.49
C GLY A 340 7.83 13.82 19.38
N ALA A 341 8.76 14.68 18.95
CA ALA A 341 9.11 15.90 19.67
C ALA A 341 7.94 16.90 19.76
N PHE A 342 7.00 16.91 18.82
CA PHE A 342 5.76 17.70 18.95
C PHE A 342 4.89 17.20 20.12
N TYR A 343 4.75 15.89 20.29
CA TYR A 343 4.00 15.33 21.42
C TYR A 343 4.71 15.53 22.76
N GLU A 344 6.04 15.61 22.77
CA GLU A 344 6.84 15.94 23.95
C GLU A 344 6.98 17.46 24.18
N ALA A 345 6.40 18.29 23.30
CA ALA A 345 6.55 19.75 23.26
C ALA A 345 8.02 20.24 23.17
N ASP A 346 8.93 19.43 22.63
CA ASP A 346 10.35 19.75 22.41
C ASP A 346 10.55 20.37 21.01
N LEU A 347 10.08 21.62 20.85
CA LEU A 347 10.21 22.38 19.61
C LEU A 347 11.68 22.58 19.17
N PRO A 348 12.67 22.82 20.06
CA PRO A 348 14.08 22.89 19.68
C PRO A 348 14.58 21.62 18.97
N LYS A 349 14.24 20.43 19.50
CA LYS A 349 14.59 19.16 18.86
C LYS A 349 13.90 18.99 17.51
N ALA A 350 12.60 19.26 17.42
CA ALA A 350 11.85 19.18 16.17
C ALA A 350 12.43 20.09 15.08
N ARG A 351 12.79 21.33 15.44
CA ARG A 351 13.42 22.31 14.54
C ARG A 351 14.78 21.83 14.04
N ARG A 352 15.65 21.39 14.96
CA ARG A 352 17.01 20.92 14.61
C ARG A 352 16.97 19.74 13.64
N ILE A 353 16.01 18.83 13.80
CA ILE A 353 15.87 17.68 12.90
C ILE A 353 15.31 18.12 11.55
N SER A 354 14.24 18.91 11.54
CA SER A 354 13.57 19.34 10.31
C SER A 354 14.49 20.17 9.40
N ALA A 355 15.34 21.02 9.97
CA ALA A 355 16.31 21.83 9.23
C ALA A 355 17.30 20.99 8.39
N LYS A 356 17.57 19.74 8.76
CA LYS A 356 18.47 18.86 7.99
C LYS A 356 17.90 18.48 6.61
N TYR A 357 16.59 18.57 6.44
CA TYR A 357 15.88 18.05 5.28
C TYR A 357 15.18 19.15 4.46
N GLU A 358 15.52 20.42 4.71
CA GLU A 358 14.95 21.58 4.02
C GLU A 358 15.24 21.56 2.50
N GLU A 359 16.43 21.10 2.11
CA GLU A 359 16.85 20.96 0.71
C GLU A 359 16.86 19.49 0.23
N TYR A 360 16.09 18.61 0.88
CA TYR A 360 16.11 17.18 0.52
C TYR A 360 15.57 16.96 -0.92
N PRO A 361 16.23 16.13 -1.75
CA PRO A 361 15.92 16.03 -3.19
C PRO A 361 14.60 15.30 -3.50
N VAL A 362 13.97 14.65 -2.51
CA VAL A 362 12.69 13.94 -2.71
C VAL A 362 11.56 14.81 -2.17
N ASP A 363 10.73 15.32 -3.07
CA ASP A 363 9.63 16.26 -2.78
C ASP A 363 8.74 15.81 -1.62
N ILE A 364 8.28 14.56 -1.64
CA ILE A 364 7.38 14.00 -0.60
C ILE A 364 7.98 14.14 0.81
N TRP A 365 9.29 14.00 0.95
CA TRP A 365 9.95 14.09 2.25
C TRP A 365 10.33 15.52 2.61
N ARG A 366 10.80 16.31 1.64
CA ARG A 366 11.03 17.75 1.83
C ARG A 366 9.76 18.45 2.31
N ASP A 367 8.63 18.20 1.65
CA ASP A 367 7.33 18.78 1.99
C ASP A 367 6.85 18.36 3.39
N ARG A 368 7.18 17.14 3.84
CA ARG A 368 6.85 16.66 5.19
C ARG A 368 7.60 17.41 6.28
N PHE A 369 8.91 17.58 6.11
CA PHE A 369 9.72 18.36 7.07
C PHE A 369 9.41 19.85 6.99
N ALA A 370 9.07 20.37 5.81
CA ALA A 370 8.53 21.72 5.65
C ALA A 370 7.20 21.87 6.42
N GLY A 371 6.33 20.85 6.41
CA GLY A 371 5.12 20.76 7.24
C GLY A 371 5.37 20.97 8.73
N LEU A 372 6.31 20.21 9.30
CA LEU A 372 6.72 20.38 10.69
C LEU A 372 7.29 21.78 10.94
N THR A 373 8.06 22.31 10.00
CA THR A 373 8.65 23.65 10.11
C THR A 373 7.57 24.74 10.08
N ALA A 374 6.56 24.61 9.22
CA ALA A 374 5.42 25.53 9.16
C ALA A 374 4.60 25.50 10.46
N GLN A 375 4.30 24.32 11.00
CA GLN A 375 3.63 24.20 12.30
C GLN A 375 4.43 24.83 13.44
N ILE A 376 5.76 24.69 13.44
CA ILE A 376 6.63 25.39 14.42
C ILE A 376 6.49 26.91 14.28
N LYS A 377 6.48 27.45 13.06
CA LYS A 377 6.29 28.90 12.82
C LYS A 377 4.91 29.36 13.28
N GLU A 378 3.87 28.58 13.02
CA GLU A 378 2.49 28.87 13.44
C GLU A 378 2.35 28.91 14.96
N LEU A 379 2.94 27.94 15.68
CA LEU A 379 3.02 27.95 17.14
C LEU A 379 3.75 29.19 17.69
N GLN A 380 4.59 29.82 16.88
CA GLN A 380 5.29 31.08 17.19
C GLN A 380 4.53 32.34 16.71
N GLY A 381 3.31 32.17 16.20
CA GLY A 381 2.41 33.27 15.81
C GLY A 381 2.40 33.61 14.32
N ALA A 382 3.07 32.83 13.46
CA ALA A 382 2.92 32.96 12.02
C ALA A 382 1.52 32.51 11.56
N GLN A 383 1.14 32.90 10.34
CA GLN A 383 -0.05 32.34 9.69
C GLN A 383 0.24 30.93 9.17
N PRO A 384 -0.81 30.09 8.98
CA PRO A 384 -0.67 28.83 8.26
C PRO A 384 -0.05 29.06 6.87
N ASP A 385 0.75 28.10 6.41
CA ASP A 385 1.48 28.19 5.15
C ASP A 385 1.08 27.03 4.21
N VAL A 386 0.91 27.32 2.92
CA VAL A 386 0.55 26.31 1.92
C VAL A 386 1.84 25.84 1.25
N ILE A 387 2.36 24.72 1.77
CA ILE A 387 3.63 24.15 1.33
C ILE A 387 3.49 23.50 -0.05
N LYS A 388 2.33 22.87 -0.31
CA LYS A 388 2.05 22.18 -1.56
C LYS A 388 0.75 22.68 -2.18
N GLU A 389 0.86 23.28 -3.36
CA GLU A 389 -0.28 23.73 -4.15
C GLU A 389 -1.22 22.56 -4.48
N GLY A 390 -2.53 22.77 -4.31
CA GLY A 390 -3.56 21.74 -4.46
C GLY A 390 -3.73 20.83 -3.24
N ASN A 391 -3.01 21.09 -2.13
CA ASN A 391 -3.29 20.44 -0.86
C ASN A 391 -4.49 21.12 -0.18
N ARG A 392 -5.67 20.51 -0.37
CA ARG A 392 -6.94 20.98 0.19
C ARG A 392 -6.90 21.26 1.69
N GLU A 393 -6.22 20.44 2.50
CA GLU A 393 -6.20 20.61 3.96
C GLU A 393 -5.46 21.91 4.33
N GLN A 394 -4.27 22.13 3.75
CA GLN A 394 -3.46 23.34 3.98
C GLN A 394 -4.18 24.60 3.47
N GLU A 395 -4.82 24.52 2.30
CA GLU A 395 -5.61 25.62 1.75
C GLU A 395 -6.81 25.95 2.65
N GLN A 396 -7.49 24.95 3.19
CA GLN A 396 -8.61 25.14 4.12
C GLN A 396 -8.15 25.75 5.45
N GLU A 397 -6.99 25.34 5.98
CA GLU A 397 -6.41 25.93 7.19
C GLU A 397 -6.06 27.42 7.01
N LEU A 398 -5.44 27.77 5.88
CA LEU A 398 -5.15 29.17 5.55
C LEU A 398 -6.44 29.99 5.41
N LEU A 399 -7.45 29.48 4.70
CA LEU A 399 -8.74 30.15 4.54
C LEU A 399 -9.45 30.33 5.88
N ALA A 400 -9.39 29.33 6.78
CA ALA A 400 -9.96 29.43 8.12
C ALA A 400 -9.25 30.47 8.98
N ALA A 401 -7.92 30.58 8.90
CA ALA A 401 -7.16 31.60 9.62
C ALA A 401 -7.45 33.03 9.13
N LEU A 402 -7.82 33.18 7.86
CA LEU A 402 -8.25 34.44 7.24
C LEU A 402 -9.74 34.75 7.46
N GLU A 403 -10.54 33.78 7.89
CA GLU A 403 -11.97 33.97 8.12
C GLU A 403 -12.21 34.99 9.24
N SER A 404 -13.18 35.89 9.03
CA SER A 404 -13.62 36.81 10.07
C SER A 404 -14.39 36.06 11.15
N SER A 405 -14.17 36.38 12.42
CA SER A 405 -14.95 35.84 13.53
C SER A 405 -15.36 36.94 14.52
N LEU A 406 -16.54 36.77 15.11
CA LEU A 406 -17.08 37.63 16.16
C LEU A 406 -17.73 36.73 17.22
N ASN A 407 -17.36 36.90 18.48
CA ASN A 407 -18.04 36.30 19.61
C ASN A 407 -18.36 37.39 20.64
N LEU A 408 -19.61 37.45 21.11
CA LEU A 408 -20.08 38.50 22.01
C LEU A 408 -20.60 37.87 23.30
N GLU A 409 -19.99 38.27 24.41
CA GLU A 409 -20.45 37.94 25.75
C GLU A 409 -20.85 39.23 26.48
N VAL A 410 -21.95 39.21 27.23
CA VAL A 410 -22.39 40.35 28.04
C VAL A 410 -22.68 39.88 29.46
N GLU A 411 -22.02 40.52 30.42
CA GLU A 411 -22.19 40.29 31.85
C GLU A 411 -22.67 41.58 32.52
N GLY A 412 -23.94 41.61 32.93
CA GLY A 412 -24.61 42.80 33.43
C GLY A 412 -24.61 43.92 32.38
N VAL A 413 -23.85 44.99 32.64
CA VAL A 413 -23.72 46.15 31.73
C VAL A 413 -22.43 46.14 30.90
N LYS A 414 -21.57 45.14 31.09
CA LYS A 414 -20.26 45.04 30.44
C LYS A 414 -20.32 44.01 29.32
N ALA A 415 -20.02 44.44 28.10
CA ALA A 415 -19.91 43.58 26.94
C ALA A 415 -18.44 43.34 26.57
N THR A 416 -18.10 42.09 26.27
CA THR A 416 -16.80 41.66 25.74
C THR A 416 -17.02 41.09 24.35
N LEU A 417 -16.41 41.72 23.35
CA LEU A 417 -16.42 41.27 21.96
C LEU A 417 -15.04 40.72 21.60
N ASP A 418 -14.96 39.42 21.39
CA ASP A 418 -13.80 38.78 20.76
C ASP A 418 -13.95 38.86 19.25
N PHE A 419 -12.89 39.29 18.57
CA PHE A 419 -12.91 39.48 17.12
C PHE A 419 -11.62 38.98 16.47
N GLN A 420 -11.74 38.53 15.22
CA GLN A 420 -10.63 38.21 14.33
C GLN A 420 -10.96 38.63 12.91
N ASN A 421 -9.98 39.21 12.20
CA ASN A 421 -10.07 39.72 10.83
C ASN A 421 -11.27 40.65 10.59
N VAL A 422 -11.60 41.51 11.55
CA VAL A 422 -12.63 42.55 11.44
C VAL A 422 -12.09 43.88 11.96
N SER A 423 -12.15 44.94 11.15
CA SER A 423 -11.67 46.28 11.50
C SER A 423 -12.74 47.19 12.09
N GLU A 424 -14.01 46.94 11.77
CA GLU A 424 -15.14 47.76 12.19
C GLU A 424 -16.38 46.88 12.34
N VAL A 425 -17.15 47.16 13.40
CA VAL A 425 -18.44 46.52 13.67
C VAL A 425 -19.49 47.58 13.95
N THR A 426 -20.76 47.25 13.77
CA THR A 426 -21.89 48.03 14.26
C THR A 426 -22.56 47.27 15.40
N VAL A 427 -22.71 47.94 16.54
CA VAL A 427 -23.43 47.42 17.71
C VAL A 427 -24.87 47.94 17.67
N ASN A 428 -25.82 47.04 17.46
CA ASN A 428 -27.24 47.31 17.44
C ASN A 428 -27.88 46.93 18.78
N TYR A 429 -28.79 47.77 19.25
CA TYR A 429 -29.57 47.57 20.46
C TYR A 429 -31.05 47.48 20.09
N TYR A 430 -31.70 46.41 20.51
CA TYR A 430 -33.14 46.19 20.33
C TYR A 430 -33.79 46.07 21.70
N GLU A 431 -34.69 47.00 22.05
CA GLU A 431 -35.51 46.87 23.24
C GLU A 431 -36.50 45.72 23.08
N MET A 432 -36.62 44.92 24.14
CA MET A 432 -37.46 43.73 24.15
C MET A 432 -38.73 43.96 24.97
N ASP A 433 -39.88 43.70 24.36
CA ASP A 433 -41.06 43.29 25.11
C ASP A 433 -40.91 41.80 25.46
N LEU A 434 -40.46 41.53 26.69
CA LEU A 434 -40.18 40.18 27.14
C LEU A 434 -41.43 39.30 27.16
N GLU A 435 -42.60 39.86 27.45
CA GLU A 435 -43.83 39.08 27.55
C GLU A 435 -44.26 38.59 26.16
N PHE A 436 -44.20 39.48 25.16
CA PHE A 436 -44.50 39.12 23.78
C PHE A 436 -43.53 38.06 23.25
N LEU A 437 -42.23 38.25 23.46
CA LEU A 437 -41.20 37.29 23.02
C LEU A 437 -41.34 35.94 23.71
N PHE A 438 -41.59 35.93 25.01
CA PHE A 438 -41.79 34.70 25.77
C PHE A 438 -43.06 33.96 25.32
N SER A 439 -44.14 34.68 25.01
CA SER A 439 -45.41 34.07 24.57
C SER A 439 -45.32 33.46 23.18
N THR A 440 -44.48 34.01 22.31
CA THR A 440 -44.24 33.48 20.96
C THR A 440 -43.18 32.38 20.95
N ASN A 441 -42.18 32.44 21.85
CA ASN A 441 -41.04 31.52 21.87
C ASN A 441 -40.51 31.25 23.30
N PRO A 442 -41.20 30.43 24.10
CA PRO A 442 -40.91 30.29 25.53
C PRO A 442 -39.59 29.62 25.89
N PHE A 443 -38.96 28.86 24.97
CA PHE A 443 -37.76 28.05 25.24
C PHE A 443 -36.50 28.54 24.49
N VAL A 444 -36.46 29.80 24.05
CA VAL A 444 -35.32 30.33 23.29
C VAL A 444 -34.25 30.84 24.25
N SER A 445 -33.43 29.92 24.75
CA SER A 445 -32.23 30.23 25.53
C SER A 445 -30.98 30.45 24.66
N SER A 446 -31.07 30.44 23.33
CA SER A 446 -29.85 30.44 22.47
C SER A 446 -29.99 30.88 21.00
N GLY A 447 -31.15 31.36 20.54
CA GLY A 447 -31.39 31.64 19.10
C GLY A 447 -31.72 33.09 18.78
N THR A 448 -30.74 34.00 18.85
CA THR A 448 -30.91 35.43 18.56
C THR A 448 -30.95 35.78 17.05
N SER A 449 -30.92 34.78 16.16
CA SER A 449 -30.86 34.96 14.70
C SER A 449 -32.15 35.46 14.03
N ARG A 450 -33.21 35.74 14.78
CA ARG A 450 -34.55 36.08 14.24
C ARG A 450 -34.93 37.57 14.31
N PHE A 451 -34.06 38.43 14.84
CA PHE A 451 -34.31 39.88 14.92
C PHE A 451 -34.03 40.64 13.61
N ALA A 452 -33.73 39.95 12.52
CA ALA A 452 -33.41 40.53 11.22
C ALA A 452 -34.59 41.26 10.51
N ILE A 453 -35.79 41.30 11.12
CA ILE A 453 -37.01 41.88 10.53
C ILE A 453 -37.40 43.19 11.23
N ILE A 454 -36.76 43.55 12.35
CA ILE A 454 -37.04 44.77 13.10
C ILE A 454 -35.86 45.75 13.02
N GLN A 455 -36.14 47.05 13.05
CA GLN A 455 -35.12 48.09 13.06
C GLN A 455 -34.57 48.27 14.48
N PRO A 456 -33.24 48.41 14.68
CA PRO A 456 -32.68 48.64 16.01
C PRO A 456 -33.11 49.99 16.57
N ASN A 457 -33.36 50.03 17.88
CA ASN A 457 -33.63 51.26 18.62
C ASN A 457 -32.39 52.17 18.59
N LYS A 458 -31.18 51.60 18.57
CA LYS A 458 -29.92 52.32 18.46
C LYS A 458 -28.86 51.49 17.74
N ALA A 459 -28.08 52.13 16.88
CA ALA A 459 -26.94 51.53 16.20
C ALA A 459 -25.68 52.38 16.44
N ILE A 460 -24.61 51.75 16.91
CA ILE A 460 -23.35 52.43 17.26
C ILE A 460 -22.20 51.79 16.47
N PRO A 461 -21.56 52.51 15.52
CA PRO A 461 -20.36 52.02 14.87
C PRO A 461 -19.18 52.00 15.85
N MET A 462 -18.36 50.95 15.77
CA MET A 462 -17.22 50.72 16.64
C MET A 462 -16.03 50.20 15.84
N ARG A 463 -14.93 50.95 15.89
CA ARG A 463 -13.65 50.53 15.31
C ARG A 463 -12.91 49.59 16.25
N LEU A 464 -12.37 48.52 15.67
CA LEU A 464 -11.60 47.48 16.35
C LEU A 464 -10.11 47.69 16.04
N GLN A 465 -9.27 47.58 17.06
CA GLN A 465 -7.83 47.80 16.91
C GLN A 465 -7.12 46.45 16.74
N GLY A 466 -6.38 46.31 15.63
CA GLY A 466 -5.61 45.10 15.33
C GLY A 466 -6.40 44.06 14.52
N LYS A 467 -5.72 42.97 14.13
CA LYS A 467 -6.33 41.87 13.37
C LYS A 467 -7.09 40.88 14.24
N LYS A 468 -6.77 40.77 15.53
CA LYS A 468 -7.48 39.92 16.51
C LYS A 468 -7.39 40.53 17.90
N GLY A 469 -8.37 40.29 18.75
CA GLY A 469 -8.34 40.72 20.14
C GLY A 469 -9.72 40.71 20.81
N ALA A 470 -9.75 41.23 22.03
CA ALA A 470 -10.98 41.43 22.80
C ALA A 470 -11.24 42.93 22.97
N LYS A 471 -12.45 43.37 22.65
CA LYS A 471 -12.92 44.75 22.87
C LYS A 471 -13.99 44.77 23.95
N VAL A 472 -13.70 45.46 25.04
CA VAL A 472 -14.66 45.67 26.12
C VAL A 472 -15.39 47.00 25.91
N PHE A 473 -16.71 47.00 26.04
CA PHE A 473 -17.55 48.19 26.03
C PHE A 473 -18.69 48.09 27.04
N GLN A 474 -19.29 49.23 27.38
CA GLN A 474 -20.40 49.33 28.33
C GLN A 474 -21.70 49.55 27.58
N LEU A 475 -22.81 49.00 28.09
CA LEU A 475 -24.13 49.31 27.57
C LEU A 475 -24.45 50.80 27.78
N PRO A 476 -25.10 51.46 26.80
CA PRO A 476 -25.62 52.82 26.93
C PRO A 476 -26.49 52.98 28.18
N ALA A 477 -26.46 54.17 28.79
CA ALA A 477 -27.14 54.43 30.06
C ALA A 477 -28.65 54.13 30.01
N GLU A 478 -29.29 54.43 28.88
CA GLU A 478 -30.72 54.18 28.63
C GLU A 478 -31.11 52.68 28.64
N TYR A 479 -30.16 51.78 28.42
CA TYR A 479 -30.41 50.33 28.37
C TYR A 479 -29.94 49.57 29.60
N ARG A 480 -29.43 50.25 30.63
CA ARG A 480 -28.94 49.60 31.86
C ARG A 480 -30.05 49.03 32.74
N ALA A 481 -31.27 49.55 32.59
CA ALA A 481 -32.46 49.13 33.32
C ALA A 481 -33.53 48.50 32.41
N SER A 482 -33.20 48.26 31.14
CA SER A 482 -34.12 47.75 30.12
C SER A 482 -33.66 46.37 29.64
N ASN A 483 -34.60 45.52 29.28
CA ASN A 483 -34.27 44.26 28.63
C ASN A 483 -33.95 44.54 27.15
N VAL A 484 -32.72 44.23 26.74
CA VAL A 484 -32.22 44.55 25.39
C VAL A 484 -31.48 43.40 24.76
N ILE A 485 -31.58 43.26 23.44
CA ILE A 485 -30.65 42.43 22.67
C ILE A 485 -29.53 43.33 22.18
N VAL A 486 -28.29 42.89 22.43
CA VAL A 486 -27.09 43.49 21.87
C VAL A 486 -26.65 42.60 20.71
N GLU A 487 -26.66 43.15 19.50
CA GLU A 487 -26.18 42.50 18.29
C GLU A 487 -24.95 43.24 17.77
N VAL A 488 -23.95 42.51 17.32
CA VAL A 488 -22.74 43.04 16.68
C VAL A 488 -22.64 42.46 15.28
N ILE A 489 -22.55 43.34 14.28
CA ILE A 489 -22.42 42.98 12.87
C ILE A 489 -21.12 43.57 12.32
N GLY A 490 -20.31 42.76 11.64
CA GLY A 490 -19.10 43.21 10.93
C GLY A 490 -18.37 42.06 10.25
N GLY A 491 -17.64 42.34 9.18
CA GLY A 491 -16.90 41.32 8.40
C GLY A 491 -17.80 40.19 7.85
N GLY A 492 -19.06 40.48 7.54
CA GLY A 492 -20.04 39.47 7.10
C GLY A 492 -20.51 38.50 8.20
N LYS A 493 -20.08 38.69 9.45
CA LYS A 493 -20.48 37.91 10.62
C LYS A 493 -21.43 38.69 11.52
N ARG A 494 -22.13 37.95 12.38
CA ARG A 494 -23.10 38.46 13.35
C ARG A 494 -22.96 37.68 14.65
N ALA A 495 -22.93 38.38 15.76
CA ALA A 495 -23.02 37.81 17.10
C ALA A 495 -24.08 38.59 17.89
N SER A 496 -24.91 37.91 18.69
CA SER A 496 -25.99 38.58 19.42
C SER A 496 -26.32 37.89 20.71
N THR A 497 -26.52 38.67 21.77
CA THR A 497 -26.86 38.17 23.11
C THR A 497 -27.98 39.00 23.73
N ALA A 498 -28.82 38.36 24.53
CA ALA A 498 -29.87 39.02 25.30
C ALA A 498 -29.33 39.47 26.67
N VAL A 499 -29.68 40.68 27.06
CA VAL A 499 -29.34 41.28 28.35
C VAL A 499 -30.63 41.55 29.09
N TYR A 500 -30.80 40.87 30.21
CA TYR A 500 -31.96 41.05 31.09
C TYR A 500 -31.55 41.95 32.25
N ALA A 501 -32.04 43.19 32.25
CA ALA A 501 -31.87 44.10 33.37
C ALA A 501 -33.00 43.87 34.37
N ASN A 502 -32.70 43.24 35.50
CA ASN A 502 -33.67 43.03 36.57
C ASN A 502 -33.00 43.06 37.95
N GLU A 503 -33.79 43.35 38.97
CA GLU A 503 -33.40 43.24 40.38
C GLU A 503 -34.09 42.03 41.04
N LEU A 504 -34.34 40.98 40.25
CA LEU A 504 -35.07 39.79 40.67
C LEU A 504 -34.11 38.65 41.01
N LYS A 505 -34.19 38.16 42.24
CA LYS A 505 -33.60 36.89 42.66
C LYS A 505 -34.64 35.79 42.57
N THR A 506 -34.52 34.94 41.55
CA THR A 506 -35.41 33.78 41.36
C THR A 506 -34.74 32.49 41.85
N THR A 507 -35.43 31.72 42.68
CA THR A 507 -34.98 30.40 43.14
C THR A 507 -36.03 29.36 42.82
N LEU A 508 -35.63 28.32 42.09
CA LEU A 508 -36.48 27.19 41.74
C LEU A 508 -36.25 26.04 42.73
N SER A 509 -37.34 25.41 43.14
CA SER A 509 -37.34 24.12 43.81
C SER A 509 -37.93 23.10 42.85
N ASP A 510 -37.06 22.54 42.01
CA ASP A 510 -37.44 21.60 40.93
C ASP A 510 -38.20 20.37 41.47
N SER A 511 -37.78 19.82 42.61
CA SER A 511 -38.47 18.68 43.24
C SER A 511 -39.89 19.00 43.73
N MET A 512 -40.20 20.27 44.01
CA MET A 512 -41.47 20.69 44.60
C MET A 512 -42.34 21.50 43.64
N GLY A 513 -41.84 21.85 42.45
CA GLY A 513 -42.57 22.69 41.49
C GLY A 513 -42.79 24.13 41.94
N LEU A 514 -41.93 24.64 42.83
CA LEU A 514 -42.09 25.98 43.43
C LEU A 514 -41.03 26.96 42.94
N LEU A 515 -41.47 28.17 42.60
CA LEU A 515 -40.65 29.34 42.36
C LEU A 515 -40.72 30.28 43.57
N THR A 516 -39.58 30.84 43.96
CA THR A 516 -39.49 31.97 44.90
C THR A 516 -38.84 33.17 44.22
N VAL A 517 -39.43 34.34 44.37
CA VAL A 517 -38.97 35.62 43.84
C VAL A 517 -38.70 36.59 44.98
N ARG A 518 -37.49 37.13 45.03
CA ARG A 518 -37.05 38.12 46.02
C ARG A 518 -36.37 39.29 45.32
N HIS A 519 -36.29 40.42 45.98
CA HIS A 519 -35.48 41.53 45.53
C HIS A 519 -34.00 41.19 45.71
N GLU A 520 -33.20 41.32 44.66
CA GLU A 520 -31.78 40.91 44.62
C GLU A 520 -30.96 41.59 45.73
N LYS A 521 -31.07 42.92 45.85
CA LYS A 521 -30.33 43.72 46.84
C LYS A 521 -30.86 43.61 48.27
N THR A 522 -32.18 43.72 48.47
CA THR A 522 -32.76 43.82 49.83
C THR A 522 -33.13 42.46 50.43
N GLY A 523 -33.17 41.39 49.60
CA GLY A 523 -33.57 40.05 50.01
C GLY A 523 -35.05 39.89 50.38
N LYS A 524 -35.84 40.97 50.33
CA LYS A 524 -37.28 40.94 50.67
C LYS A 524 -38.07 40.12 49.64
N PRO A 525 -39.08 39.34 50.06
CA PRO A 525 -39.98 38.66 49.14
C PRO A 525 -40.74 39.69 48.29
N LEU A 526 -40.89 39.40 46.99
CA LEU A 526 -41.62 40.26 46.06
C LEU A 526 -43.02 39.69 45.80
N PRO A 527 -44.08 40.30 46.37
CA PRO A 527 -45.45 39.86 46.14
C PRO A 527 -46.00 40.42 44.82
N LYS A 528 -47.03 39.77 44.29
CA LYS A 528 -47.74 40.21 43.06
C LYS A 528 -46.84 40.33 41.82
N VAL A 529 -45.72 39.60 41.79
CA VAL A 529 -44.87 39.49 40.59
C VAL A 529 -45.56 38.54 39.62
N TYR A 530 -45.73 38.95 38.37
CA TYR A 530 -46.35 38.13 37.34
C TYR A 530 -45.43 36.97 36.96
N VAL A 531 -46.02 35.77 36.85
CA VAL A 531 -45.32 34.56 36.45
C VAL A 531 -46.11 33.90 35.33
N LYS A 532 -45.45 33.60 34.21
CA LYS A 532 -46.05 32.92 33.06
C LYS A 532 -45.25 31.66 32.74
N VAL A 533 -45.91 30.53 32.57
CA VAL A 533 -45.30 29.22 32.43
C VAL A 533 -45.75 28.56 31.14
N TYR A 534 -44.77 28.09 30.37
CA TYR A 534 -44.99 27.20 29.24
C TYR A 534 -44.39 25.83 29.52
N ALA A 535 -45.03 24.80 28.99
CA ALA A 535 -44.58 23.42 29.07
C ALA A 535 -44.15 22.94 27.69
N ASP A 536 -42.97 22.34 27.60
CA ASP A 536 -42.57 21.56 26.43
C ASP A 536 -43.13 20.15 26.58
N THR A 537 -44.09 19.81 25.73
CA THR A 537 -44.74 18.49 25.73
C THR A 537 -44.32 17.67 24.51
N THR A 538 -44.65 16.38 24.49
CA THR A 538 -44.45 15.53 23.30
C THR A 538 -45.15 16.05 22.04
N ASN A 539 -46.20 16.87 22.19
CA ASN A 539 -46.96 17.46 21.09
C ASN A 539 -46.59 18.93 20.83
N GLY A 540 -45.41 19.35 21.30
CA GLY A 540 -44.91 20.72 21.17
C GLY A 540 -45.14 21.59 22.40
N VAL A 541 -44.74 22.85 22.26
CA VAL A 541 -44.76 23.85 23.31
C VAL A 541 -46.18 24.38 23.50
N LYS A 542 -46.66 24.39 24.75
CA LYS A 542 -48.00 24.87 25.09
C LYS A 542 -47.97 25.77 26.32
N PHE A 543 -48.84 26.77 26.33
CA PHE A 543 -49.12 27.53 27.54
C PHE A 543 -49.60 26.57 28.64
N PHE A 544 -49.03 26.70 29.83
CA PHE A 544 -49.30 25.79 30.94
C PHE A 544 -50.13 26.47 32.02
N LYS A 545 -49.63 27.59 32.55
CA LYS A 545 -50.34 28.44 33.51
C LYS A 545 -49.67 29.80 33.63
N ASP A 546 -50.36 30.74 34.21
CA ASP A 546 -49.80 31.99 34.70
C ASP A 546 -50.45 32.39 36.03
N GLY A 547 -49.96 33.47 36.61
CA GLY A 547 -50.52 34.05 37.83
C GLY A 547 -49.50 34.96 38.50
N TYR A 548 -49.68 35.17 39.80
CA TYR A 548 -48.88 36.11 40.57
C TYR A 548 -48.28 35.45 41.81
N THR A 549 -47.10 35.89 42.21
CA THR A 549 -46.49 35.47 43.47
C THR A 549 -47.35 35.90 44.67
N ASP A 550 -47.42 35.04 45.69
CA ASP A 550 -48.09 35.36 46.96
C ASP A 550 -47.31 36.39 47.80
N LEU A 551 -47.82 36.74 49.00
CA LEU A 551 -47.16 37.68 49.92
C LEU A 551 -45.74 37.26 50.35
N ARG A 552 -45.38 35.99 50.15
CA ARG A 552 -44.07 35.41 50.48
C ARG A 552 -43.16 35.36 49.26
N GLY A 553 -43.60 35.89 48.11
CA GLY A 553 -42.89 35.85 46.85
C GLY A 553 -42.88 34.47 46.20
N LYS A 554 -43.84 33.58 46.54
CA LYS A 554 -43.85 32.21 46.04
C LYS A 554 -44.91 32.00 44.96
N PHE A 555 -44.60 31.14 44.00
CA PHE A 555 -45.52 30.68 42.96
C PHE A 555 -45.32 29.18 42.71
N ASP A 556 -46.41 28.43 42.65
CA ASP A 556 -46.39 27.04 42.17
C ASP A 556 -46.44 27.05 40.65
N TYR A 557 -45.36 26.63 39.98
CA TYR A 557 -45.30 26.62 38.52
C TYR A 557 -45.72 25.29 37.89
N ALA A 558 -45.86 24.21 38.67
CA ALA A 558 -46.02 22.85 38.16
C ALA A 558 -47.45 22.29 38.32
N SER A 559 -48.20 22.72 39.34
CA SER A 559 -49.53 22.18 39.61
C SER A 559 -50.61 22.88 38.80
N VAL A 560 -51.39 22.09 38.06
CA VAL A 560 -52.66 22.48 37.41
C VAL A 560 -53.69 21.37 37.65
N SER A 561 -54.97 21.71 37.79
CA SER A 561 -56.03 20.73 38.06
C SER A 561 -56.35 19.80 36.87
N SER A 562 -55.69 19.99 35.71
CA SER A 562 -55.81 19.17 34.50
C SER A 562 -54.72 18.09 34.41
N THR A 563 -54.99 16.95 33.77
CA THR A 563 -54.15 15.73 33.69
C THR A 563 -52.86 15.82 32.84
N GLY A 564 -52.23 17.00 32.75
CA GLY A 564 -51.19 17.29 31.75
C GLY A 564 -49.73 17.05 32.16
N ILE A 565 -49.40 16.91 33.46
CA ILE A 565 -47.99 16.99 33.92
C ILE A 565 -47.12 15.83 33.43
N GLY A 566 -47.67 14.61 33.33
CA GLY A 566 -46.93 13.41 32.90
C GLY A 566 -46.47 13.43 31.44
N LYS A 567 -46.90 14.42 30.64
CA LYS A 567 -46.48 14.62 29.24
C LYS A 567 -45.52 15.80 29.06
N VAL A 568 -45.15 16.48 30.14
CA VAL A 568 -44.20 17.60 30.13
C VAL A 568 -42.78 17.05 30.21
N ARG A 569 -41.87 17.61 29.43
CA ARG A 569 -40.43 17.32 29.46
C ARG A 569 -39.65 18.35 30.26
N LYS A 570 -40.02 19.62 30.12
CA LYS A 570 -39.47 20.76 30.86
C LYS A 570 -40.43 21.95 30.86
N PHE A 571 -40.24 22.87 31.80
CA PHE A 571 -40.95 24.13 31.86
C PHE A 571 -40.03 25.29 31.50
N SER A 572 -40.62 26.36 30.97
CA SER A 572 -39.99 27.68 30.91
C SER A 572 -40.88 28.66 31.64
N VAL A 573 -40.27 29.47 32.50
CA VAL A 573 -40.97 30.33 33.46
C VAL A 573 -40.47 31.76 33.27
N LEU A 574 -41.35 32.63 32.79
CA LEU A 574 -41.17 34.08 32.80
C LEU A 574 -41.57 34.62 34.16
N VAL A 575 -40.75 35.49 34.71
CA VAL A 575 -41.01 36.25 35.94
C VAL A 575 -40.88 37.73 35.60
N MET A 576 -41.94 38.51 35.86
CA MET A 576 -42.02 39.91 35.43
C MET A 576 -42.62 40.80 36.52
N SER A 577 -41.92 41.90 36.83
CA SER A 577 -42.37 42.98 37.69
C SER A 577 -42.27 44.30 36.94
N GLU A 578 -43.26 45.18 37.11
CA GLU A 578 -43.24 46.54 36.52
C GLU A 578 -42.06 47.37 37.04
N GLU A 579 -41.68 47.20 38.31
CA GLU A 579 -40.64 48.02 38.94
C GLU A 579 -39.25 47.33 38.95
N GLN A 580 -39.20 46.00 39.05
CA GLN A 580 -37.94 45.26 39.24
C GLN A 580 -37.46 44.50 38.00
N GLY A 581 -38.12 44.65 36.86
CA GLY A 581 -37.71 44.05 35.58
C GLY A 581 -38.23 42.63 35.38
N ALA A 582 -37.62 41.90 34.43
CA ALA A 582 -38.07 40.57 34.04
C ALA A 582 -36.92 39.59 33.81
N THR A 583 -37.19 38.30 33.99
CA THR A 583 -36.24 37.21 33.73
C THR A 583 -36.97 35.96 33.26
N VAL A 584 -36.27 35.09 32.52
CA VAL A 584 -36.77 33.78 32.07
C VAL A 584 -35.85 32.69 32.59
N ILE A 585 -36.44 31.66 33.18
CA ILE A 585 -35.72 30.52 33.75
C ILE A 585 -36.34 29.20 33.25
N GLU A 586 -35.50 28.26 32.85
CA GLU A 586 -35.95 26.89 32.55
C GLU A 586 -35.99 26.07 33.86
N ALA A 587 -37.04 25.27 34.02
CA ALA A 587 -37.24 24.43 35.20
C ALA A 587 -37.52 22.98 34.81
N SER A 588 -37.00 22.05 35.61
CA SER A 588 -37.25 20.62 35.41
C SER A 588 -38.68 20.24 35.80
N VAL A 589 -39.15 19.09 35.32
CA VAL A 589 -40.42 18.53 35.80
C VAL A 589 -40.21 17.95 37.19
N PRO A 590 -41.03 18.31 38.19
CA PRO A 590 -40.93 17.71 39.52
C PRO A 590 -41.10 16.20 39.45
N GLN A 591 -40.20 15.46 40.11
CA GLN A 591 -40.37 14.02 40.30
C GLN A 591 -41.50 13.81 41.31
N GLN A 592 -42.61 13.20 40.85
CA GLN A 592 -43.65 12.71 41.74
C GLN A 592 -43.19 11.47 42.50
#